data_AF-A0A842PG56-F1
#
_entry.id   AF-A0A842PG56-F1
#
_cell.length_a   1.000
_cell.length_b   1.000
_cell.length_c   1.000
_cell.angle_alpha   90.00
_cell.angle_beta   90.00
_cell.angle_gamma   90.00
#
_symmetry.space_group_name_H-M   'P 1'
#
loop_
_entity.id
_entity.type
_entity.pdbx_description
1 polymer ?
#
loop_
_entity_poly.entity_id
_entity_poly.type
_entity_poly.pdbx_seq_one_letter_code
_entity_poly.pdbx_strand_id
1 'polypeptide(L)'
;MTPDKDTKVVEVILKYFTAVHLECPPQIICHFHFLRALGNRLFKYYERCLKSEKHVEQLVERCINAWNRVAIAYDVHGVLKRLHKSSYRLAKYAEILQEREVWFKKARQALRWKNGPIPLSTKVRWSDGELKAARKGIDAFLEEISSNRKEGLAFKGKRSHLLRAFGTIEQTFTENRERLLAPNVEVQTPKGKRVIKLERTNNGVEQDFRAIRRHGRRLKGNKDVEDLVQKEGVGLLLLLNMEVDEYVKTVYGSWDTMGKRFAEVKKESLADVEKILDGSNR
;
A
#
# COMPACT_ATOMS: atom_id res chain seq x y z
N MET A 1 32.16 16.50 10.08
CA MET A 1 32.04 15.06 9.75
C MET A 1 30.77 14.87 8.94
N THR A 2 30.92 14.89 7.62
CA THR A 2 29.82 14.81 6.64
C THR A 2 29.46 13.35 6.38
N PRO A 3 28.17 12.98 6.28
CA PRO A 3 27.78 11.61 5.93
C PRO A 3 28.38 11.23 4.56
N ASP A 4 29.08 10.11 4.56
CA ASP A 4 30.01 9.62 3.54
C ASP A 4 29.32 9.42 2.18
N LYS A 5 29.92 9.93 1.09
CA LYS A 5 29.31 10.07 -0.24
C LYS A 5 28.84 8.72 -0.81
N ASP A 6 29.64 7.67 -0.65
CA ASP A 6 29.31 6.30 -1.08
C ASP A 6 28.04 5.71 -0.43
N THR A 7 27.57 6.34 0.66
CA THR A 7 26.33 5.98 1.33
C THR A 7 25.11 6.20 0.43
N LYS A 8 25.15 7.22 -0.44
CA LYS A 8 24.05 7.61 -1.33
C LYS A 8 24.02 6.81 -2.63
N VAL A 9 25.17 6.54 -3.28
CA VAL A 9 25.25 5.69 -4.49
C VAL A 9 24.50 4.37 -4.33
N VAL A 10 24.79 3.66 -3.25
CA VAL A 10 24.25 2.32 -3.01
C VAL A 10 22.76 2.43 -2.63
N GLU A 11 22.37 3.45 -1.86
CA GLU A 11 20.93 3.73 -1.61
C GLU A 11 20.18 4.01 -2.92
N VAL A 12 20.79 4.72 -3.88
CA VAL A 12 20.19 5.10 -5.18
C VAL A 12 20.12 3.92 -6.13
N ILE A 13 21.23 3.20 -6.35
CA ILE A 13 21.26 2.00 -7.20
C ILE A 13 20.23 1.00 -6.68
N LEU A 14 20.14 0.77 -5.38
CA LEU A 14 19.16 -0.17 -4.82
C LEU A 14 17.74 0.37 -4.75
N LYS A 15 17.52 1.69 -4.62
CA LYS A 15 16.17 2.29 -4.71
C LYS A 15 15.47 1.94 -6.02
N TYR A 16 16.24 1.86 -7.10
CA TYR A 16 15.72 1.67 -8.45
C TYR A 16 15.96 0.27 -9.00
N PHE A 17 17.00 -0.45 -8.58
CA PHE A 17 17.12 -1.90 -8.83
C PHE A 17 16.01 -2.69 -8.13
N THR A 18 15.56 -2.29 -6.93
CA THR A 18 14.36 -2.88 -6.32
C THR A 18 13.08 -2.59 -7.09
N ALA A 19 13.04 -1.53 -7.92
CA ALA A 19 11.92 -1.23 -8.79
C ALA A 19 12.01 -1.95 -10.16
N VAL A 20 13.21 -2.34 -10.60
CA VAL A 20 13.47 -2.73 -11.98
C VAL A 20 13.85 -4.20 -12.17
N HIS A 21 14.47 -4.91 -11.21
CA HIS A 21 15.13 -6.19 -11.52
C HIS A 21 15.02 -7.34 -10.51
N LEU A 22 13.87 -7.49 -9.85
CA LEU A 22 13.49 -8.78 -9.30
C LEU A 22 12.01 -8.99 -9.63
N GLU A 23 11.64 -10.20 -10.06
CA GLU A 23 10.29 -10.72 -10.39
C GLU A 23 9.19 -10.48 -9.35
N CYS A 24 9.53 -9.80 -8.28
CA CYS A 24 8.65 -9.00 -7.49
C CYS A 24 9.63 -7.97 -6.91
N PRO A 25 9.46 -6.63 -7.08
CA PRO A 25 9.74 -5.82 -5.90
C PRO A 25 9.05 -6.60 -4.79
N PRO A 26 9.69 -6.96 -3.64
CA PRO A 26 8.90 -7.47 -2.53
C PRO A 26 7.74 -6.50 -2.49
N GLN A 27 6.53 -6.95 -2.83
CA GLN A 27 5.48 -6.02 -3.22
C GLN A 27 5.13 -5.43 -1.89
N ILE A 28 5.87 -4.40 -1.45
CA ILE A 28 5.86 -3.97 -0.09
C ILE A 28 4.53 -3.27 -0.03
N ILE A 29 3.58 -4.00 0.53
CA ILE A 29 2.27 -3.46 0.67
C ILE A 29 2.43 -2.43 1.77
N CYS A 30 2.23 -1.18 1.39
CA CYS A 30 2.18 -0.11 2.35
C CYS A 30 1.16 -0.48 3.43
N HIS A 31 1.58 -0.44 4.70
CA HIS A 31 0.69 -0.78 5.82
C HIS A 31 -0.58 0.08 5.81
N PHE A 32 -0.51 1.31 5.33
CA PHE A 32 -1.69 2.17 5.14
C PHE A 32 -2.65 1.62 4.09
N HIS A 33 -2.16 1.26 2.89
CA HIS A 33 -3.01 0.68 1.84
C HIS A 33 -3.59 -0.67 2.26
N PHE A 34 -2.80 -1.48 2.97
CA PHE A 34 -3.27 -2.71 3.61
C PHE A 34 -4.42 -2.45 4.58
N LEU A 35 -4.23 -1.55 5.55
CA LEU A 35 -5.23 -1.23 6.56
C LEU A 35 -6.47 -0.57 5.94
N ARG A 36 -6.30 0.25 4.91
CA ARG A 36 -7.42 0.83 4.15
C ARG A 36 -8.23 -0.27 3.45
N ALA A 37 -7.56 -1.19 2.75
CA ALA A 37 -8.23 -2.31 2.08
C ALA A 37 -8.94 -3.23 3.09
N LEU A 38 -8.29 -3.53 4.22
CA LEU A 38 -8.86 -4.31 5.30
C LEU A 38 -10.07 -3.60 5.92
N GLY A 39 -9.96 -2.30 6.20
CA GLY A 39 -11.05 -1.46 6.68
C GLY A 39 -12.24 -1.49 5.73
N ASN A 40 -12.01 -1.29 4.43
CA ASN A 40 -13.06 -1.36 3.43
C ASN A 40 -13.75 -2.74 3.41
N ARG A 41 -13.01 -3.84 3.59
CA ARG A 41 -13.59 -5.20 3.67
C ARG A 41 -14.42 -5.39 4.96
N LEU A 42 -13.93 -4.90 6.09
CA LEU A 42 -14.61 -5.02 7.40
C LEU A 42 -15.83 -4.10 7.52
N PHE A 43 -15.80 -2.94 6.87
CA PHE A 43 -16.78 -1.88 7.01
C PHE A 43 -17.54 -1.56 5.72
N LYS A 44 -17.46 -2.39 4.67
CA LYS A 44 -18.10 -2.19 3.35
C LYS A 44 -19.58 -1.79 3.42
N TYR A 45 -20.30 -2.32 4.40
CA TYR A 45 -21.71 -1.99 4.64
C TYR A 45 -21.88 -0.56 5.17
N TYR A 46 -21.03 -0.13 6.10
CA TYR A 46 -21.03 1.23 6.63
C TYR A 46 -20.73 2.26 5.54
N GLU A 47 -19.77 2.00 4.64
CA GLU A 47 -19.52 2.87 3.49
C GLU A 47 -20.74 3.01 2.57
N ARG A 48 -21.51 1.93 2.38
CA ARG A 48 -22.77 1.97 1.62
C ARG A 48 -23.84 2.75 2.34
N CYS A 49 -23.94 2.62 3.66
CA CYS A 49 -24.85 3.41 4.50
C CYS A 49 -24.52 4.90 4.40
N LEU A 50 -23.26 5.29 4.62
CA LEU A 50 -22.82 6.69 4.51
C LEU A 50 -23.08 7.28 3.11
N LYS A 51 -22.81 6.53 2.04
CA LYS A 51 -23.13 6.97 0.68
C LYS A 51 -24.62 7.15 0.45
N SER A 52 -25.43 6.22 0.96
CA SER A 52 -26.89 6.28 0.82
C SER A 52 -27.47 7.45 1.63
N GLU A 53 -27.00 7.65 2.86
CA GLU A 53 -27.35 8.79 3.71
C GLU A 53 -27.02 10.11 3.02
N LYS A 54 -25.79 10.28 2.54
CA LYS A 54 -25.38 11.48 1.79
C LYS A 54 -26.23 11.73 0.54
N HIS A 55 -26.58 10.70 -0.22
CA HIS A 55 -27.47 10.86 -1.38
C HIS A 55 -28.88 11.29 -0.97
N VAL A 56 -29.39 10.76 0.14
CA VAL A 56 -30.70 11.15 0.64
C VAL A 56 -30.69 12.57 1.20
N GLU A 57 -29.65 12.97 1.94
CA GLU A 57 -29.47 14.35 2.41
C GLU A 57 -29.44 15.34 1.24
N GLN A 58 -28.65 15.04 0.19
CA GLN A 58 -28.58 15.87 -1.01
C GLN A 58 -29.93 15.96 -1.75
N LEU A 59 -30.69 14.86 -1.80
CA LEU A 59 -32.02 14.84 -2.39
C LEU A 59 -32.99 15.72 -1.57
N VAL A 60 -32.96 15.60 -0.25
CA VAL A 60 -33.78 16.39 0.67
C VAL A 60 -33.43 17.88 0.57
N GLU A 61 -32.15 18.25 0.58
CA GLU A 61 -31.70 19.64 0.39
C GLU A 61 -32.20 20.21 -0.94
N ARG A 62 -32.07 19.46 -2.06
CA ARG A 62 -32.58 19.89 -3.37
C ARG A 62 -34.10 20.08 -3.36
N CYS A 63 -34.85 19.18 -2.73
CA CYS A 63 -36.31 19.26 -2.63
C CYS A 63 -36.77 20.43 -1.74
N ILE A 64 -36.05 20.73 -0.66
CA ILE A 64 -36.31 21.89 0.22
C ILE A 64 -36.02 23.20 -0.53
N ASN A 65 -34.87 23.27 -1.22
CA ASN A 65 -34.44 24.47 -1.95
C ASN A 65 -35.27 24.76 -3.20
N ALA A 66 -35.96 23.75 -3.77
CA ALA A 66 -36.87 23.90 -4.91
C ALA A 66 -38.29 24.40 -4.53
N TRP A 67 -38.54 24.72 -3.25
CA TRP A 67 -39.72 25.45 -2.75
C TRP A 67 -41.07 25.01 -3.32
N ASN A 68 -41.45 23.77 -3.06
CA ASN A 68 -42.84 23.43 -2.77
C ASN A 68 -42.83 22.31 -1.73
N ARG A 69 -43.64 22.43 -0.68
CA ARG A 69 -43.78 21.38 0.34
C ARG A 69 -44.38 20.12 -0.29
N VAL A 70 -43.56 19.34 -1.00
CA VAL A 70 -43.98 18.06 -1.55
C VAL A 70 -44.09 17.10 -0.37
N ALA A 71 -45.30 16.64 -0.07
CA ALA A 71 -45.57 15.68 1.02
C ALA A 71 -44.58 14.50 1.03
N ILE A 72 -44.14 14.07 -0.16
CA ILE A 72 -43.12 13.04 -0.39
C ILE A 72 -41.77 13.37 0.28
N ALA A 73 -41.32 14.63 0.27
CA ALA A 73 -40.08 15.03 0.94
C ALA A 73 -40.19 14.94 2.46
N TYR A 74 -41.37 15.25 3.01
CA TYR A 74 -41.68 15.04 4.42
C TYR A 74 -41.80 13.55 4.78
N ASP A 75 -42.36 12.73 3.88
CA ASP A 75 -42.41 11.28 4.04
C ASP A 75 -41.02 10.66 4.05
N VAL A 76 -40.14 11.08 3.13
CA VAL A 76 -38.72 10.67 3.10
C VAL A 76 -38.01 11.11 4.37
N HIS A 77 -38.18 12.37 4.81
CA HIS A 77 -37.65 12.85 6.08
C HIS A 77 -38.19 12.05 7.29
N GLY A 78 -39.47 11.68 7.27
CA GLY A 78 -40.10 10.81 8.26
C GLY A 78 -39.55 9.38 8.27
N VAL A 79 -39.30 8.79 7.09
CA VAL A 79 -38.63 7.49 6.94
C VAL A 79 -37.20 7.55 7.51
N LEU A 80 -36.45 8.61 7.22
CA LEU A 80 -35.09 8.81 7.76
C LEU A 80 -35.11 9.01 9.29
N LYS A 81 -36.04 9.80 9.81
CA LYS A 81 -36.21 9.97 11.26
C LYS A 81 -36.60 8.65 11.94
N ARG A 82 -37.35 7.78 11.27
CA ARG A 82 -37.66 6.41 11.74
C ARG A 82 -36.44 5.49 11.67
N LEU A 83 -35.57 5.64 10.68
CA LEU A 83 -34.28 4.94 10.63
C LEU A 83 -33.37 5.33 11.82
N HIS A 84 -33.44 6.58 12.27
CA HIS A 84 -32.72 7.08 13.44
C HIS A 84 -33.41 6.83 14.80
N LYS A 85 -34.65 6.30 14.84
CA LYS A 85 -35.25 5.82 16.09
C LYS A 85 -34.57 4.50 16.51
N SER A 86 -34.22 4.42 17.78
CA SER A 86 -33.46 3.33 18.45
C SER A 86 -33.97 1.90 18.23
N SER A 87 -35.16 1.72 17.65
CA SER A 87 -35.79 0.42 17.42
C SER A 87 -35.40 -0.27 16.10
N TYR A 88 -34.66 0.37 15.20
CA TYR A 88 -34.26 -0.26 13.92
C TYR A 88 -32.79 -0.64 13.87
N ARG A 89 -32.49 -1.58 12.95
CA ARG A 89 -31.23 -2.30 12.71
C ARG A 89 -29.94 -1.47 12.79
N LEU A 90 -29.98 -0.14 12.67
CA LEU A 90 -28.84 0.78 12.78
C LEU A 90 -28.12 0.72 14.13
N ALA A 91 -28.81 0.67 15.26
CA ALA A 91 -28.17 0.53 16.57
C ALA A 91 -27.41 -0.80 16.67
N LYS A 92 -28.04 -1.89 16.24
CA LYS A 92 -27.41 -3.21 16.12
C LYS A 92 -26.24 -3.23 15.13
N TYR A 93 -26.32 -2.49 14.03
CA TYR A 93 -25.20 -2.33 13.09
C TYR A 93 -24.07 -1.51 13.71
N ALA A 94 -24.38 -0.47 14.48
CA ALA A 94 -23.38 0.31 15.20
C ALA A 94 -22.64 -0.56 16.22
N GLU A 95 -23.34 -1.39 16.99
CA GLU A 95 -22.74 -2.40 17.88
C GLU A 95 -21.82 -3.36 17.09
N ILE A 96 -22.29 -3.92 15.98
CA ILE A 96 -21.49 -4.79 15.09
C ILE A 96 -20.22 -4.07 14.61
N LEU A 97 -20.32 -2.78 14.27
CA LEU A 97 -19.19 -1.98 13.80
C LEU A 97 -18.21 -1.68 14.93
N GLN A 98 -18.70 -1.33 16.12
CA GLN A 98 -17.88 -1.12 17.32
C GLN A 98 -17.11 -2.40 17.68
N GLU A 99 -17.77 -3.56 17.64
CA GLU A 99 -17.10 -4.85 17.86
C GLU A 99 -16.01 -5.11 16.80
N ARG A 100 -16.27 -4.84 15.52
CA ARG A 100 -15.26 -4.97 14.45
C ARG A 100 -14.13 -3.96 14.57
N GLU A 101 -14.42 -2.75 15.04
CA GLU A 101 -13.43 -1.69 15.24
C GLU A 101 -12.36 -2.11 16.25
N VAL A 102 -12.74 -2.82 17.31
CA VAL A 102 -11.79 -3.39 18.28
C VAL A 102 -10.77 -4.27 17.57
N TRP A 103 -11.21 -5.18 16.70
CA TRP A 103 -10.32 -6.06 15.94
C TRP A 103 -9.51 -5.33 14.89
N PHE A 104 -10.08 -4.30 14.25
CA PHE A 104 -9.33 -3.44 13.36
C PHE A 104 -8.21 -2.67 14.09
N LYS A 105 -8.48 -2.17 15.31
CA LYS A 105 -7.48 -1.54 16.17
C LYS A 105 -6.39 -2.53 16.59
N LYS A 106 -6.74 -3.77 16.92
CA LYS A 106 -5.76 -4.84 17.18
C LYS A 106 -4.91 -5.17 15.95
N ALA A 107 -5.50 -5.22 14.75
CA ALA A 107 -4.75 -5.39 13.50
C ALA A 107 -3.74 -4.26 13.27
N ARG A 108 -4.12 -3.00 13.58
CA ARG A 108 -3.18 -1.86 13.57
C ARG A 108 -2.04 -2.05 14.57
N GLN A 109 -2.36 -2.47 15.80
CA GLN A 109 -1.37 -2.71 16.85
C GLN A 109 -0.42 -3.86 16.50
N ALA A 110 -0.91 -4.93 15.87
CA ALA A 110 -0.09 -6.05 15.38
C ALA A 110 0.95 -5.57 14.35
N LEU A 111 0.56 -4.63 13.49
CA LEU A 111 1.46 -3.93 12.58
C LEU A 111 2.30 -2.84 13.27
N ARG A 112 2.27 -2.76 14.60
CA ARG A 112 2.98 -1.76 15.42
C ARG A 112 2.59 -0.31 15.15
N TRP A 113 1.38 -0.08 14.60
CA TRP A 113 0.82 1.25 14.41
C TRP A 113 0.06 1.68 15.68
N LYS A 114 0.70 2.52 16.50
CA LYS A 114 0.07 3.12 17.69
C LYS A 114 -0.66 4.42 17.32
N ASN A 115 -1.69 4.76 18.10
CA ASN A 115 -2.62 5.86 17.89
C ASN A 115 -1.91 7.18 17.51
N GLY A 116 -2.14 7.64 16.29
CA GLY A 116 -1.81 8.98 15.80
C GLY A 116 -2.80 9.38 14.69
N PRO A 117 -3.04 10.68 14.47
CA PRO A 117 -3.91 11.15 13.40
C PRO A 117 -3.38 10.71 12.03
N ILE A 118 -4.29 10.36 11.12
CA ILE A 118 -3.96 10.11 9.72
C ILE A 118 -3.60 11.47 9.10
N PRO A 119 -2.46 11.66 8.41
CA PRO A 119 -1.45 10.67 8.03
C PRO A 119 -0.19 10.72 8.91
N LEU A 120 0.16 9.56 9.47
CA LEU A 120 1.42 9.33 10.19
C LEU A 120 2.64 9.41 9.26
N SER A 121 3.82 9.72 9.83
CA SER A 121 5.09 9.75 9.11
C SER A 121 5.27 8.52 8.21
N THR A 122 5.41 8.77 6.91
CA THR A 122 5.49 7.74 5.87
C THR A 122 6.90 7.15 5.71
N LYS A 123 7.87 7.61 6.51
CA LYS A 123 9.29 7.26 6.35
C LYS A 123 9.79 6.26 7.41
N VAL A 124 8.91 5.40 7.91
CA VAL A 124 9.31 4.41 8.92
C VAL A 124 10.13 3.30 8.27
N ARG A 125 11.37 3.15 8.73
CA ARG A 125 12.32 2.12 8.32
C ARG A 125 12.63 1.22 9.51
N TRP A 126 12.18 -0.02 9.48
CA TRP A 126 12.36 -0.97 10.58
C TRP A 126 13.69 -1.72 10.48
N SER A 127 14.34 -1.90 11.63
CA SER A 127 15.44 -2.86 11.81
C SER A 127 14.94 -4.31 11.77
N ASP A 128 15.87 -5.26 11.64
CA ASP A 128 15.52 -6.69 11.62
C ASP A 128 14.92 -7.17 12.95
N GLY A 129 15.39 -6.61 14.07
CA GLY A 129 14.77 -6.83 15.38
C GLY A 129 13.32 -6.34 15.43
N GLU A 130 13.04 -5.18 14.83
CA GLU A 130 11.68 -4.66 14.77
C GLU A 130 10.78 -5.46 13.83
N LEU A 131 11.31 -5.96 12.71
CA LEU A 131 10.62 -6.88 11.80
C LEU A 131 10.28 -8.19 12.50
N LYS A 132 11.23 -8.78 13.23
CA LYS A 132 11.00 -10.01 14.01
C LYS A 132 9.93 -9.80 15.07
N ALA A 133 9.98 -8.67 15.78
CA ALA A 133 8.96 -8.31 16.76
C ALA A 133 7.58 -8.07 16.11
N ALA A 134 7.52 -7.47 14.92
CA ALA A 134 6.27 -7.32 14.17
C ALA A 134 5.72 -8.67 13.69
N ARG A 135 6.57 -9.58 13.20
CA ARG A 135 6.17 -10.96 12.85
C ARG A 135 5.54 -11.65 14.05
N LYS A 136 6.20 -11.61 15.21
CA LYS A 136 5.67 -12.13 16.48
C LYS A 136 4.35 -11.47 16.89
N GLY A 137 4.20 -10.16 16.67
CA GLY A 137 2.97 -9.43 16.95
C GLY A 137 1.80 -9.86 16.05
N ILE A 138 2.06 -10.10 14.77
CA ILE A 138 1.07 -10.66 13.83
C ILE A 138 0.72 -12.09 14.23
N ASP A 139 1.69 -12.92 14.57
CA ASP A 139 1.46 -14.31 14.98
C ASP A 139 0.57 -14.38 16.22
N ALA A 140 0.91 -13.61 17.28
CA ALA A 140 0.09 -13.53 18.48
C ALA A 140 -1.34 -13.04 18.19
N PHE A 141 -1.49 -12.07 17.28
CA PHE A 141 -2.81 -11.57 16.88
C PHE A 141 -3.63 -12.61 16.10
N LEU A 142 -3.00 -13.37 15.21
CA LEU A 142 -3.67 -14.45 14.47
C LEU A 142 -4.06 -15.60 15.39
N GLU A 143 -3.23 -15.94 16.38
CA GLU A 143 -3.59 -16.92 17.41
C GLU A 143 -4.77 -16.46 18.28
N GLU A 144 -4.79 -15.17 18.64
CA GLU A 144 -5.91 -14.57 19.36
C GLU A 144 -7.21 -14.66 18.54
N ILE A 145 -7.15 -14.35 17.24
CA ILE A 145 -8.28 -14.52 16.31
C ILE A 145 -8.73 -15.98 16.25
N SER A 146 -7.79 -16.92 16.13
CA SER A 146 -8.09 -18.36 16.05
C SER A 146 -8.82 -18.85 17.30
N SER A 147 -8.34 -18.44 18.48
CA SER A 147 -8.98 -18.76 19.77
C SER A 147 -10.39 -18.17 19.87
N ASN A 148 -10.55 -16.89 19.55
CA ASN A 148 -11.87 -16.23 19.55
C ASN A 148 -12.83 -16.79 18.49
N ARG A 149 -12.31 -17.31 17.38
CA ARG A 149 -13.08 -17.98 16.34
C ARG A 149 -13.62 -19.33 16.83
N LYS A 150 -12.80 -20.12 17.54
CA LYS A 150 -13.22 -21.40 18.16
C LYS A 150 -14.30 -21.18 19.22
N GLU A 151 -14.11 -20.19 20.09
CA GLU A 151 -15.13 -19.80 21.08
C GLU A 151 -16.41 -19.31 20.40
N GLY A 152 -16.31 -18.46 19.38
CA GLY A 152 -17.45 -17.95 18.63
C GLY A 152 -18.24 -19.04 17.88
N LEU A 153 -17.60 -20.12 17.47
CA LEU A 153 -18.26 -21.30 16.88
C LEU A 153 -19.08 -22.10 17.90
N ALA A 154 -18.67 -22.10 19.18
CA ALA A 154 -19.42 -22.74 20.26
C ALA A 154 -20.73 -21.99 20.58
N PHE A 155 -20.74 -20.66 20.44
CA PHE A 155 -21.93 -19.81 20.64
C PHE A 155 -22.68 -19.55 19.33
N LYS A 156 -23.41 -20.56 18.83
CA LYS A 156 -24.21 -20.48 17.59
C LYS A 156 -25.15 -19.25 17.59
N GLY A 157 -24.98 -18.35 16.61
CA GLY A 157 -25.97 -17.32 16.24
C GLY A 157 -25.64 -15.88 16.65
N LYS A 158 -25.08 -15.61 17.84
CA LYS A 158 -24.90 -14.23 18.34
C LYS A 158 -23.69 -13.47 17.76
N ARG A 159 -22.65 -14.17 17.25
CA ARG A 159 -21.39 -13.55 16.76
C ARG A 159 -21.02 -13.90 15.31
N SER A 160 -22.01 -14.24 14.49
CA SER A 160 -21.81 -14.59 13.08
C SER A 160 -21.02 -13.53 12.28
N HIS A 161 -21.27 -12.26 12.55
CA HIS A 161 -20.60 -11.14 11.88
C HIS A 161 -19.12 -11.00 12.23
N LEU A 162 -18.72 -11.45 13.43
CA LEU A 162 -17.32 -11.51 13.88
C LEU A 162 -16.60 -12.69 13.25
N LEU A 163 -17.24 -13.86 13.15
CA LEU A 163 -16.64 -15.02 12.47
C LEU A 163 -16.24 -14.72 11.02
N ARG A 164 -17.10 -13.99 10.28
CA ARG A 164 -16.76 -13.50 8.92
C ARG A 164 -15.62 -12.49 8.93
N ALA A 165 -15.61 -11.58 9.90
CA ALA A 165 -14.55 -10.59 10.05
C ALA A 165 -13.21 -11.27 10.34
N PHE A 166 -13.18 -12.27 11.23
CA PHE A 166 -12.01 -13.09 11.54
C PHE A 166 -11.46 -13.79 10.32
N GLY A 167 -12.31 -14.49 9.55
CA GLY A 167 -11.87 -15.13 8.31
C GLY A 167 -11.29 -14.12 7.31
N THR A 168 -11.90 -12.93 7.20
CA THR A 168 -11.40 -11.86 6.32
C THR A 168 -10.03 -11.35 6.79
N ILE A 169 -9.85 -11.12 8.09
CA ILE A 169 -8.59 -10.63 8.66
C ILE A 169 -7.50 -11.68 8.48
N GLU A 170 -7.76 -12.92 8.89
CA GLU A 170 -6.85 -14.06 8.81
C GLU A 170 -6.36 -14.30 7.38
N GLN A 171 -7.29 -14.34 6.42
CA GLN A 171 -6.97 -14.48 5.00
C GLN A 171 -6.10 -13.32 4.53
N THR A 172 -6.51 -12.08 4.80
CA THR A 172 -5.82 -10.88 4.29
C THR A 172 -4.41 -10.77 4.88
N PHE A 173 -4.19 -11.12 6.15
CA PHE A 173 -2.86 -11.15 6.76
C PHE A 173 -1.99 -12.27 6.18
N THR A 174 -2.54 -13.48 6.03
CA THR A 174 -1.79 -14.64 5.50
C THR A 174 -1.32 -14.40 4.06
N GLU A 175 -2.21 -13.91 3.19
CA GLU A 175 -1.90 -13.62 1.78
C GLU A 175 -0.80 -12.55 1.61
N ASN A 176 -0.72 -11.60 2.55
CA ASN A 176 0.13 -10.42 2.43
C ASN A 176 1.29 -10.41 3.43
N ARG A 177 1.48 -11.49 4.19
CA ARG A 177 2.42 -11.57 5.32
C ARG A 177 3.85 -11.22 4.92
N GLU A 178 4.38 -11.91 3.90
CA GLU A 178 5.75 -11.72 3.44
C GLU A 178 5.96 -10.37 2.76
N ARG A 179 4.90 -9.85 2.15
CA ARG A 179 4.86 -8.53 1.51
C ARG A 179 4.88 -7.38 2.51
N LEU A 180 4.12 -7.49 3.60
CA LEU A 180 4.08 -6.49 4.68
C LEU A 180 5.44 -6.43 5.41
N LEU A 181 6.04 -7.58 5.69
CA LEU A 181 7.24 -7.70 6.51
C LEU A 181 8.46 -8.15 5.70
N ALA A 182 8.59 -7.64 4.48
CA ALA A 182 9.72 -7.93 3.60
C ALA A 182 11.06 -7.69 4.33
N PRO A 183 12.04 -8.60 4.23
CA PRO A 183 13.32 -8.46 4.93
C PRO A 183 14.08 -7.23 4.44
N ASN A 184 14.99 -6.73 5.26
CA ASN A 184 15.94 -5.71 4.82
C ASN A 184 16.94 -6.34 3.83
N VAL A 185 17.46 -5.54 2.91
CA VAL A 185 18.35 -6.03 1.85
C VAL A 185 19.79 -5.89 2.29
N GLU A 186 20.53 -7.00 2.34
CA GLU A 186 21.96 -6.99 2.58
C GLU A 186 22.71 -6.85 1.26
N VAL A 187 23.62 -5.89 1.18
CA VAL A 187 24.43 -5.64 -0.02
C VAL A 187 25.91 -5.61 0.32
N GLN A 188 26.69 -6.24 -0.55
CA GLN A 188 28.14 -6.21 -0.49
C GLN A 188 28.62 -4.94 -1.18
N THR A 189 29.35 -4.12 -0.44
CA THR A 189 30.00 -2.92 -0.99
C THR A 189 31.52 -3.10 -0.91
N PRO A 190 32.30 -2.36 -1.72
CA PRO A 190 33.77 -2.37 -1.60
C PRO A 190 34.28 -1.99 -0.20
N LYS A 191 33.47 -1.26 0.59
CA LYS A 191 33.77 -0.88 1.98
C LYS A 191 33.23 -1.89 3.03
N GLY A 192 32.67 -3.01 2.59
CA GLY A 192 32.13 -4.07 3.44
C GLY A 192 30.62 -4.28 3.31
N LYS A 193 30.08 -5.12 4.21
CA LYS A 193 28.66 -5.51 4.22
C LYS A 193 27.77 -4.35 4.72
N ARG A 194 26.72 -4.02 3.98
CA ARG A 194 25.77 -2.96 4.34
C ARG A 194 24.33 -3.47 4.29
N VAL A 195 23.50 -3.00 5.23
CA VAL A 195 22.08 -3.35 5.31
C VAL A 195 21.22 -2.15 4.91
N ILE A 196 20.36 -2.35 3.91
CA ILE A 196 19.39 -1.36 3.45
C ILE A 196 18.03 -1.65 4.09
N LYS A 197 17.55 -0.68 4.86
CA LYS A 197 16.24 -0.74 5.49
C LYS A 197 15.17 -0.25 4.51
N LEU A 198 14.21 -1.11 4.21
CA LEU A 198 13.13 -0.78 3.28
C LEU A 198 12.09 0.11 3.95
N GLU A 199 11.55 1.05 3.19
CA GLU A 199 10.42 1.87 3.61
C GLU A 199 9.15 1.00 3.62
N ARG A 200 8.36 1.09 4.71
CA ARG A 200 7.08 0.35 4.82
C ARG A 200 5.89 1.11 4.24
N THR A 201 6.20 2.11 3.43
CA THR A 201 5.22 2.84 2.64
C THR A 201 5.63 2.82 1.18
N ASN A 202 4.64 2.97 0.31
CA ASN A 202 4.85 3.08 -1.13
C ASN A 202 5.14 4.53 -1.54
N ASN A 203 5.37 5.47 -0.61
CA ASN A 203 5.41 6.89 -0.93
C ASN A 203 6.54 7.25 -1.90
N GLY A 204 7.75 6.70 -1.70
CA GLY A 204 8.86 6.89 -2.63
C GLY A 204 8.53 6.36 -4.03
N VAL A 205 8.15 5.09 -4.11
CA VAL A 205 7.78 4.42 -5.36
C VAL A 205 6.62 5.13 -6.07
N GLU A 206 5.63 5.62 -5.33
CA GLU A 206 4.50 6.35 -5.89
C GLU A 206 4.91 7.73 -6.43
N GLN A 207 5.82 8.43 -5.76
CA GLN A 207 6.39 9.68 -6.26
C GLN A 207 7.18 9.46 -7.55
N ASP A 208 7.99 8.41 -7.60
CA ASP A 208 8.76 8.01 -8.79
C ASP A 208 7.82 7.65 -9.95
N PHE A 209 6.81 6.80 -9.70
CA PHE A 209 5.80 6.45 -10.70
C PHE A 209 5.02 7.66 -11.21
N ARG A 210 4.68 8.62 -10.33
CA ARG A 210 4.05 9.88 -10.72
C ARG A 210 4.99 10.72 -11.60
N ALA A 211 6.29 10.74 -11.32
CA ALA A 211 7.29 11.43 -12.14
C ALA A 211 7.38 10.82 -13.55
N ILE A 212 7.44 9.50 -13.66
CA ILE A 212 7.40 8.78 -14.95
C ILE A 212 6.13 9.14 -15.71
N ARG A 213 4.95 9.04 -15.09
CA ARG A 213 3.69 9.37 -15.77
C ARG A 213 3.67 10.82 -16.24
N ARG A 214 4.19 11.77 -15.45
CA ARG A 214 4.32 13.18 -15.89
C ARG A 214 5.25 13.29 -17.09
N HIS A 215 6.38 12.60 -17.10
CA HIS A 215 7.31 12.58 -18.22
C HIS A 215 6.66 11.99 -19.47
N GLY A 216 6.01 10.83 -19.37
CA GLY A 216 5.27 10.21 -20.48
C GLY A 216 4.17 11.12 -21.04
N ARG A 217 3.49 11.90 -20.20
CA ARG A 217 2.46 12.86 -20.67
C ARG A 217 3.08 14.01 -21.46
N ARG A 218 4.27 14.46 -21.09
CA ARG A 218 5.02 15.49 -21.83
C ARG A 218 5.47 14.97 -23.20
N LEU A 219 5.90 13.71 -23.28
CA LEU A 219 6.30 13.08 -24.55
C LEU A 219 5.11 12.85 -25.50
N LYS A 220 3.99 12.31 -24.98
CA LYS A 220 2.83 11.90 -25.79
C LYS A 220 1.82 13.03 -26.03
N GLY A 221 1.88 14.11 -25.24
CA GLY A 221 0.94 15.23 -25.31
C GLY A 221 -0.47 14.93 -24.81
N ASN A 222 -0.70 13.76 -24.18
CA ASN A 222 -2.01 13.36 -23.67
C ASN A 222 -1.92 12.65 -22.31
N LYS A 223 -3.07 12.39 -21.68
CA LYS A 223 -3.15 11.77 -20.35
C LYS A 223 -2.95 10.24 -20.34
N ASP A 224 -3.10 9.59 -21.49
CA ASP A 224 -3.15 8.14 -21.66
C ASP A 224 -1.75 7.56 -21.90
N VAL A 225 -1.01 7.45 -20.79
CA VAL A 225 0.40 7.03 -20.75
C VAL A 225 0.60 5.63 -20.17
N GLU A 226 -0.49 4.90 -19.91
CA GLU A 226 -0.43 3.57 -19.27
C GLU A 226 0.43 2.60 -20.08
N ASP A 227 0.13 2.44 -21.37
CA ASP A 227 0.89 1.56 -22.27
C ASP A 227 2.37 1.90 -22.33
N LEU A 228 2.71 3.20 -22.33
CA LEU A 228 4.10 3.66 -22.33
C LEU A 228 4.79 3.27 -21.03
N VAL A 229 4.13 3.47 -19.89
CA VAL A 229 4.71 3.13 -18.58
C VAL A 229 4.83 1.62 -18.40
N GLN A 230 3.91 0.83 -18.96
CA GLN A 230 4.00 -0.63 -18.91
C GLN A 230 5.12 -1.18 -19.79
N LYS A 231 5.31 -0.63 -21.00
CA LYS A 231 6.34 -1.08 -21.94
C LYS A 231 7.74 -0.57 -21.56
N GLU A 232 7.84 0.73 -21.27
CA GLU A 232 9.11 1.45 -21.15
C GLU A 232 9.42 1.89 -19.72
N GLY A 233 8.59 1.52 -18.73
CA GLY A 233 8.69 2.02 -17.36
C GLY A 233 10.07 1.81 -16.73
N VAL A 234 10.68 0.65 -17.01
CA VAL A 234 12.05 0.33 -16.59
C VAL A 234 13.07 1.30 -17.19
N GLY A 235 13.03 1.49 -18.51
CA GLY A 235 13.93 2.43 -19.19
C GLY A 235 13.75 3.87 -18.71
N LEU A 236 12.50 4.28 -18.48
CA LEU A 236 12.17 5.60 -17.94
C LEU A 236 12.68 5.79 -16.51
N LEU A 237 12.67 4.75 -15.67
CA LEU A 237 13.27 4.79 -14.34
C LEU A 237 14.80 4.89 -14.39
N LEU A 238 15.45 4.16 -15.30
CA LEU A 238 16.89 4.27 -15.50
C LEU A 238 17.30 5.68 -15.97
N LEU A 239 16.48 6.31 -16.82
CA LEU A 239 16.68 7.70 -17.23
C LEU A 239 16.56 8.67 -16.05
N LEU A 240 15.63 8.44 -15.11
CA LEU A 240 15.54 9.26 -13.89
C LEU A 240 16.80 9.12 -13.01
N ASN A 241 17.47 7.96 -13.03
CA ASN A 241 18.74 7.80 -12.30
C ASN A 241 19.88 8.67 -12.87
N MET A 242 19.76 9.12 -14.12
CA MET A 242 20.75 10.02 -14.73
C MET A 242 20.76 11.40 -14.08
N GLU A 243 19.71 11.79 -13.36
CA GLU A 243 19.70 13.02 -12.54
C GLU A 243 20.58 12.89 -11.28
N VAL A 244 21.05 11.69 -10.95
CA VAL A 244 21.95 11.44 -9.83
C VAL A 244 23.39 11.34 -10.31
N ASP A 245 24.16 12.41 -10.08
CA ASP A 245 25.58 12.48 -10.48
C ASP A 245 26.41 11.27 -10.02
N GLU A 246 26.11 10.75 -8.84
CA GLU A 246 26.78 9.57 -8.30
C GLU A 246 26.50 8.30 -9.08
N TYR A 247 25.25 8.10 -9.51
CA TYR A 247 24.89 6.99 -10.38
C TYR A 247 25.63 7.09 -11.70
N VAL A 248 25.64 8.28 -12.30
CA VAL A 248 26.36 8.53 -13.56
C VAL A 248 27.84 8.24 -13.39
N LYS A 249 28.45 8.70 -12.30
CA LYS A 249 29.85 8.47 -12.01
C LYS A 249 30.18 6.99 -11.80
N THR A 250 29.35 6.26 -11.07
CA THR A 250 29.60 4.85 -10.75
C THR A 250 29.37 3.94 -11.94
N VAL A 251 28.28 4.14 -12.69
CA VAL A 251 27.91 3.26 -13.80
C VAL A 251 28.64 3.66 -15.09
N TYR A 252 28.72 4.95 -15.39
CA TYR A 252 29.25 5.46 -16.66
C TYR A 252 30.60 6.16 -16.54
N GLY A 253 31.06 6.50 -15.33
CA GLY A 253 32.31 7.24 -15.07
C GLY A 253 32.10 8.75 -15.07
N SER A 254 31.71 9.30 -16.21
CA SER A 254 31.24 10.67 -16.42
C SER A 254 30.32 10.71 -17.64
N TRP A 255 29.66 11.84 -17.85
CA TRP A 255 28.88 12.07 -19.07
C TRP A 255 29.72 11.91 -20.34
N ASP A 256 30.98 12.36 -20.31
CA ASP A 256 31.89 12.30 -21.46
C ASP A 256 32.39 10.88 -21.78
N THR A 257 32.49 10.01 -20.76
CA THR A 257 32.94 8.62 -20.93
C THR A 257 31.81 7.64 -21.20
N MET A 258 30.56 8.07 -21.06
CA MET A 258 29.37 7.24 -21.23
C MET A 258 29.34 6.56 -22.61
N GLY A 259 29.65 7.28 -23.68
CA GLY A 259 29.68 6.72 -25.03
C GLY A 259 30.70 5.58 -25.19
N LYS A 260 31.86 5.70 -24.55
CA LYS A 260 32.90 4.65 -24.55
C LYS A 260 32.43 3.40 -23.82
N ARG A 261 31.77 3.58 -22.66
CA ARG A 261 31.19 2.47 -21.89
C ARG A 261 30.13 1.70 -22.68
N PHE A 262 29.27 2.39 -23.44
CA PHE A 262 28.31 1.72 -24.31
C PHE A 262 28.99 0.93 -25.45
N ALA A 263 30.11 1.44 -25.98
CA ALA A 263 30.88 0.75 -27.02
C ALA A 263 31.64 -0.50 -26.51
N GLU A 264 31.95 -0.56 -25.21
CA GLU A 264 32.63 -1.70 -24.57
C GLU A 264 31.68 -2.87 -24.28
N VAL A 265 30.36 -2.69 -24.40
CA VAL A 265 29.37 -3.74 -24.15
C VAL A 265 29.49 -4.81 -25.23
N LYS A 266 29.85 -6.03 -24.82
CA LYS A 266 29.96 -7.18 -25.73
C LYS A 266 28.59 -7.78 -26.04
N LYS A 267 28.45 -8.36 -27.23
CA LYS A 267 27.23 -9.13 -27.62
C LYS A 267 26.92 -10.26 -26.64
N GLU A 268 27.94 -10.91 -26.09
CA GLU A 268 27.80 -11.96 -25.08
C GLU A 268 27.12 -11.44 -23.82
N SER A 269 27.52 -10.25 -23.35
CA SER A 269 26.90 -9.60 -22.19
C SER A 269 25.44 -9.22 -22.45
N LEU A 270 25.09 -8.83 -23.68
CA LEU A 270 23.69 -8.59 -24.06
C LEU A 270 22.86 -9.86 -24.07
N ALA A 271 23.40 -10.96 -24.60
CA ALA A 271 22.72 -12.26 -24.61
C ALA A 271 22.51 -12.83 -23.20
N ASP A 272 23.45 -12.59 -22.28
CA ASP A 272 23.30 -12.97 -20.87
C ASP A 272 22.22 -12.13 -20.18
N VAL A 273 22.13 -10.84 -20.49
CA VAL A 273 21.04 -9.96 -20.00
C VAL A 273 19.69 -10.38 -20.59
N GLU A 274 19.62 -10.71 -21.88
CA GLU A 274 18.39 -11.22 -22.51
C GLU A 274 17.93 -12.54 -21.86
N LYS A 275 18.85 -13.45 -21.52
CA LYS A 275 18.49 -14.67 -20.77
C LYS A 275 17.98 -14.37 -19.36
N ILE A 276 18.54 -13.36 -18.69
CA ILE A 276 18.04 -12.90 -17.38
C ILE A 276 16.63 -12.32 -17.55
N LEU A 277 16.38 -11.55 -18.61
CA LEU A 277 15.07 -10.95 -18.90
C LEU A 277 14.00 -11.98 -19.33
N ASP A 278 14.37 -12.95 -20.17
CA ASP A 278 13.46 -13.99 -20.69
C ASP A 278 13.22 -15.12 -19.70
N GLY A 279 14.22 -15.46 -18.87
CA GLY A 279 14.06 -16.36 -17.74
C GLY A 279 13.11 -15.82 -16.67
N SER A 280 12.91 -14.49 -16.64
CA SER A 280 12.02 -13.78 -15.71
C SER A 280 10.63 -13.47 -16.24
N ASN A 281 10.30 -13.95 -17.45
CA ASN A 281 8.98 -13.86 -18.07
C ASN A 281 8.17 -15.18 -18.01
N ARG A 282 8.57 -16.16 -17.17
CA ARG A 282 7.82 -17.42 -16.95
C ARG A 282 7.35 -17.59 -15.51
#